data_AF-A0A1Q6E6C7-F1
#
_entry.id   AF-A0A1Q6E6C7-F1
#
_cell.length_a   1.000
_cell.length_b   1.000
_cell.length_c   1.000
_cell.angle_alpha   90.00
_cell.angle_beta   90.00
_cell.angle_gamma   90.00
#
_symmetry.space_group_name_H-M   'P 1'
#
loop_
_entity.id
_entity.type
_entity.pdbx_description
1 polymer ?
#
loop_
_entity_poly.entity_id
_entity_poly.type
_entity_poly.pdbx_seq_one_letter_code
_entity_poly.pdbx_strand_id
1 'polypeptide(L)'
;MMKKFTLLIVSYLVCLVLASCQKTEPEPECKLKDFPYEIFEVKKMKLYIASEKYHHPDLDCSEEELYASDYYYIIKFAEDHPWSWHTWPITDFSYEKGYEYIIEGLCIDYVVEGDMIFRTFQCCKILSKQKKQSENLPQ
;
A
#
# COMPACT_ATOMS: atom_id res chain seq x y z
N MET A 1 -19.92 -54.77 -33.98
CA MET A 1 -19.47 -53.62 -34.79
C MET A 1 -20.17 -52.38 -34.27
N MET A 2 -19.40 -51.33 -33.92
CA MET A 2 -19.82 -49.93 -33.63
C MET A 2 -20.74 -49.72 -32.40
N LYS A 3 -20.61 -48.67 -31.58
CA LYS A 3 -19.64 -47.58 -31.46
C LYS A 3 -19.71 -47.05 -30.02
N LYS A 4 -18.53 -46.75 -29.47
CA LYS A 4 -18.30 -46.06 -28.20
C LYS A 4 -18.77 -44.59 -28.26
N PHE A 5 -18.84 -43.97 -27.08
CA PHE A 5 -18.75 -42.53 -26.78
C PHE A 5 -20.03 -41.70 -26.87
N THR A 6 -20.83 -41.69 -25.79
CA THR A 6 -21.76 -40.57 -25.56
C THR A 6 -22.07 -40.39 -24.07
N LEU A 7 -21.07 -40.12 -23.21
CA LEU A 7 -21.36 -39.75 -21.82
C LEU A 7 -20.25 -39.00 -21.08
N LEU A 8 -19.39 -38.25 -21.80
CA LEU A 8 -18.27 -37.53 -21.18
C LEU A 8 -18.09 -36.07 -21.63
N ILE A 9 -19.02 -35.51 -22.42
CA ILE A 9 -18.85 -34.15 -22.98
C ILE A 9 -19.58 -33.06 -22.18
N VAL A 10 -20.57 -33.41 -21.34
CA VAL A 10 -21.39 -32.39 -20.64
C VAL A 10 -20.76 -31.93 -19.31
N SER A 11 -19.79 -32.66 -18.76
CA SER A 11 -19.11 -32.26 -17.52
C SER A 11 -17.91 -31.32 -17.72
N TYR A 12 -17.40 -31.17 -18.95
CA TYR A 12 -16.19 -30.36 -19.20
C TYR A 12 -16.50 -28.88 -19.48
N LEU A 13 -17.74 -28.57 -19.89
CA LEU A 13 -18.17 -27.21 -20.22
C LEU A 13 -18.55 -26.37 -18.99
N VAL A 14 -18.79 -26.98 -17.83
CA VAL A 14 -19.13 -26.24 -16.59
C VAL A 14 -17.87 -25.83 -15.81
N CYS A 15 -16.72 -26.47 -16.06
CA CYS A 15 -15.46 -26.14 -15.37
C CYS A 15 -14.65 -25.03 -16.04
N LEU A 16 -14.92 -24.70 -17.31
CA LEU A 16 -14.18 -23.67 -18.06
C LEU A 16 -14.73 -22.25 -17.90
N VAL A 17 -15.91 -22.07 -17.30
CA VAL A 17 -16.52 -20.73 -17.13
C VAL A 17 -16.13 -20.07 -15.79
N LEU A 18 -15.49 -20.79 -14.87
CA LEU A 18 -15.02 -20.22 -13.59
C LEU A 18 -13.54 -19.83 -13.60
N ALA A 19 -12.81 -20.09 -14.70
CA ALA A 19 -11.36 -19.94 -14.76
C ALA A 19 -10.86 -18.59 -15.31
N SER A 20 -11.73 -17.66 -15.71
CA SER A 20 -11.25 -16.40 -16.30
C SER A 20 -12.16 -15.21 -16.01
N CYS A 21 -12.28 -14.88 -14.74
CA CYS A 21 -12.62 -13.51 -14.33
C CYS A 21 -11.78 -13.10 -13.12
N GLN A 22 -10.48 -13.37 -13.17
CA GLN A 22 -9.55 -12.44 -12.55
C GLN A 22 -9.61 -11.17 -13.41
N LYS A 23 -10.57 -10.28 -13.10
CA LYS A 23 -10.41 -8.89 -13.46
C LYS A 23 -9.13 -8.47 -12.77
N THR A 24 -8.03 -8.45 -13.51
CA THR A 24 -6.88 -7.66 -13.12
C THR A 24 -7.44 -6.25 -12.95
N GLU A 25 -7.58 -5.82 -11.71
CA GLU A 25 -7.84 -4.42 -11.39
C GLU A 25 -6.87 -3.63 -12.27
N PRO A 26 -7.35 -2.67 -13.09
CA PRO A 26 -6.43 -1.86 -13.88
C PRO A 26 -5.38 -1.33 -12.90
N GLU A 27 -4.09 -1.51 -13.22
CA GLU A 27 -3.05 -0.82 -12.47
C GLU A 27 -3.45 0.66 -12.41
N PRO A 28 -3.20 1.36 -11.29
CA PRO A 28 -3.53 2.78 -11.17
C PRO A 28 -2.67 3.58 -12.17
N GLU A 29 -3.04 3.55 -13.46
CA GLU A 29 -2.29 4.07 -14.60
C GLU A 29 -2.42 5.60 -14.73
N CYS A 30 -3.13 6.28 -13.82
CA CYS A 30 -3.49 7.69 -14.03
C CYS A 30 -3.49 8.57 -12.76
N LYS A 31 -2.44 8.47 -11.92
CA LYS A 31 -2.07 9.56 -10.98
C LYS A 31 -0.66 10.11 -11.20
N LEU A 32 0.24 9.31 -11.79
CA LEU A 32 1.63 9.72 -12.05
C LEU A 32 1.76 10.77 -13.16
N LYS A 33 0.84 10.79 -14.14
CA LYS A 33 0.91 11.72 -15.29
C LYS A 33 0.76 13.19 -14.88
N ASP A 34 0.08 13.46 -13.77
CA ASP A 34 -0.15 14.79 -13.22
C ASP A 34 0.78 15.10 -12.03
N PHE A 35 1.81 14.28 -11.80
CA PHE A 35 2.75 14.50 -10.71
C PHE A 35 3.59 15.76 -10.98
N PRO A 36 3.70 16.71 -10.03
CA PRO A 36 4.20 18.06 -10.31
C PRO A 36 5.73 18.15 -10.46
N TYR A 37 6.46 17.06 -10.22
CA TYR A 37 7.92 17.02 -10.23
C TYR A 37 8.45 15.97 -11.21
N GLU A 38 9.72 16.11 -11.60
CA GLU A 38 10.41 15.08 -12.37
C GLU A 38 10.56 13.81 -11.53
N ILE A 39 9.96 12.73 -12.01
CA ILE A 39 10.01 11.43 -11.35
C ILE A 39 11.34 10.76 -11.70
N PHE A 40 12.09 10.39 -10.66
CA PHE A 40 13.32 9.63 -10.76
C PHE A 40 13.04 8.12 -10.82
N GLU A 41 12.25 7.60 -9.88
CA GLU A 41 11.89 6.18 -9.80
C GLU A 41 10.46 6.00 -9.30
N VAL A 42 9.76 4.99 -9.83
CA VAL A 42 8.50 4.51 -9.27
C VAL A 42 8.60 3.03 -8.99
N LYS A 43 8.29 2.65 -7.75
CA LYS A 43 8.29 1.25 -7.33
C LYS A 43 7.00 0.90 -6.62
N LYS A 44 6.30 -0.12 -7.13
CA LYS A 44 5.18 -0.72 -6.42
C LYS A 44 5.68 -1.53 -5.23
N MET A 45 5.13 -1.28 -4.04
CA MET A 45 5.52 -2.04 -2.85
C MET A 45 4.40 -2.10 -1.79
N LYS A 46 4.60 -2.98 -0.81
CA LYS A 46 3.75 -3.11 0.36
C LYS A 46 4.43 -2.47 1.57
N LEU A 47 3.61 -1.84 2.42
CA LEU A 47 4.05 -1.30 3.70
C LEU A 47 3.16 -1.85 4.81
N TYR A 48 3.79 -2.14 5.95
CA TYR A 48 3.10 -2.40 7.20
C TYR A 48 3.09 -1.09 7.97
N ILE A 49 1.94 -0.62 8.41
CA ILE A 49 1.79 0.66 9.12
C ILE A 49 1.38 0.39 10.56
N ALA A 50 2.07 1.04 11.50
CA ALA A 50 1.79 0.90 12.92
C ALA A 50 0.46 1.56 13.33
N SER A 51 -0.05 1.17 14.50
CA SER A 51 -1.25 1.71 15.12
C SER A 51 -1.12 3.13 15.66
N GLU A 52 0.10 3.65 15.69
CA GLU A 52 0.42 5.00 16.15
C GLU A 52 1.39 5.68 15.19
N LYS A 53 1.42 7.01 15.25
CA LYS A 53 2.40 7.83 14.54
C LYS A 53 3.54 8.24 15.45
N TYR A 54 4.69 8.48 14.85
CA TYR A 54 5.86 8.96 15.57
C TYR A 54 5.64 10.41 16.02
N HIS A 55 5.66 10.63 17.33
CA HIS A 55 5.60 11.97 17.89
C HIS A 55 7.03 12.51 18.01
N HIS A 56 7.49 13.28 17.02
CA HIS A 56 8.83 13.85 17.06
C HIS A 56 8.96 14.80 18.27
N PRO A 57 10.04 14.72 19.09
CA PRO A 57 10.16 15.52 20.32
C PRO A 57 10.11 17.03 20.09
N ASP A 58 10.67 17.48 18.97
CA ASP A 58 10.69 18.91 18.60
C ASP A 58 9.44 19.36 17.81
N LEU A 59 8.48 18.47 17.58
CA LEU A 59 7.25 18.81 16.87
C LEU A 59 6.23 19.37 17.86
N ASP A 60 6.01 20.68 17.78
CA ASP A 60 4.94 21.37 18.48
C ASP A 60 3.63 21.23 17.69
N CYS A 61 3.00 20.06 17.77
CA CYS A 61 1.67 19.81 17.20
C CYS A 61 0.77 19.07 18.19
N SER A 62 -0.53 19.31 18.08
CA SER A 62 -1.55 18.53 18.79
C SER A 62 -1.61 17.08 18.28
N GLU A 63 -2.22 16.21 19.08
CA GLU A 63 -2.49 14.83 18.65
C GLU A 63 -3.39 14.83 17.41
N GLU A 64 -4.43 15.65 17.39
CA GLU A 64 -5.35 15.77 16.27
C GLU A 64 -4.61 16.15 14.96
N GLU A 65 -3.67 17.09 15.02
CA GLU A 65 -2.85 17.48 13.88
C GLU A 65 -1.91 16.37 13.42
N LEU A 66 -1.24 15.68 14.35
CA LEU A 66 -0.36 14.56 14.04
C LEU A 66 -1.11 13.46 13.28
N TYR A 67 -2.28 13.09 13.78
CA TYR A 67 -3.09 12.01 13.22
C TYR A 67 -3.84 12.41 11.94
N ALA A 68 -4.07 13.71 11.69
CA ALA A 68 -4.59 14.21 10.42
C ALA A 68 -3.53 14.40 9.32
N SER A 69 -2.24 14.47 9.68
CA SER A 69 -1.13 14.68 8.74
C SER A 69 -0.93 13.50 7.78
N ASP A 70 -0.32 13.72 6.61
CA ASP A 70 0.18 12.64 5.75
C ASP A 70 1.61 12.18 6.14
N TYR A 71 2.17 12.72 7.23
CA TYR A 71 3.53 12.46 7.69
C TYR A 71 3.58 11.63 8.98
N TYR A 72 4.82 11.31 9.39
CA TYR A 72 5.19 10.72 10.69
C TYR A 72 4.72 9.28 10.89
N TYR A 73 4.59 8.54 9.81
CA TYR A 73 4.25 7.11 9.89
C TYR A 73 5.42 6.29 10.44
N ILE A 74 5.08 5.34 11.31
CA ILE A 74 5.96 4.24 11.68
C ILE A 74 5.58 3.04 10.83
N ILE A 75 6.55 2.48 10.10
CA ILE A 75 6.29 1.43 9.12
C ILE A 75 7.27 0.26 9.25
N LYS A 76 6.95 -0.84 8.55
CA LYS A 76 7.92 -1.85 8.13
C LYS A 76 7.82 -2.10 6.63
N PHE A 77 8.95 -2.46 6.03
CA PHE A 77 9.01 -2.90 4.64
C PHE A 77 8.67 -4.39 4.47
N ALA A 78 8.79 -5.18 5.53
CA ALA A 78 8.44 -6.59 5.60
C ALA A 78 7.97 -6.96 7.02
N GLU A 79 7.25 -8.06 7.18
CA GLU A 79 6.66 -8.48 8.47
C GLU A 79 7.71 -8.67 9.58
N ASP A 80 8.85 -9.25 9.20
CA ASP A 80 9.98 -9.58 10.07
C ASP A 80 10.97 -8.42 10.27
N HIS A 81 10.80 -7.30 9.56
CA HIS A 81 11.61 -6.11 9.76
C HIS A 81 11.24 -5.37 11.06
N PRO A 82 12.18 -4.65 11.69
CA PRO A 82 11.86 -3.76 12.80
C PRO A 82 11.01 -2.58 12.32
N TRP A 83 10.24 -1.99 13.26
CA TRP A 83 9.54 -0.74 13.01
C TRP A 83 10.53 0.41 12.84
N SER A 84 10.29 1.28 11.87
CA SER A 84 11.04 2.52 11.66
C SER A 84 10.10 3.67 11.31
N TRP A 85 10.34 4.84 11.88
CA TRP A 85 9.63 6.04 11.49
C TRP A 85 10.26 6.63 10.22
N HIS A 86 9.45 7.30 9.40
CA HIS A 86 9.92 7.96 8.20
C HIS A 86 9.31 9.36 8.03
N THR A 87 10.05 10.22 7.34
CA THR A 87 9.69 11.62 7.06
C THR A 87 8.94 11.81 5.75
N TRP A 88 8.85 10.81 4.88
CA TRP A 88 8.13 10.93 3.62
C TRP A 88 6.63 10.69 3.79
N PRO A 89 5.77 11.43 3.08
CA PRO A 89 4.34 11.33 3.29
C PRO A 89 3.73 10.08 2.64
N ILE A 90 2.65 9.59 3.26
CA ILE A 90 1.76 8.57 2.69
C ILE A 90 0.45 9.25 2.30
N THR A 91 0.20 9.40 1.01
CA THR A 91 -0.99 10.07 0.47
C THR A 91 -2.08 9.06 0.09
N ASP A 92 -3.31 9.55 -0.11
CA ASP A 92 -4.50 8.74 -0.43
C ASP A 92 -4.78 7.62 0.62
N PHE A 93 -4.40 7.85 1.87
CA PHE A 93 -4.54 6.88 2.95
C PHE A 93 -5.36 7.43 4.11
N SER A 94 -6.58 6.91 4.28
CA SER A 94 -7.45 7.23 5.42
C SER A 94 -7.02 6.47 6.67
N TYR A 95 -5.91 6.90 7.27
CA TYR A 95 -5.38 6.33 8.50
C TYR A 95 -6.30 6.58 9.70
N GLU A 96 -6.41 5.58 10.58
CA GLU A 96 -7.09 5.70 11.88
C GLU A 96 -6.19 5.16 12.99
N LYS A 97 -6.03 5.96 14.06
CA LYS A 97 -5.29 5.58 15.27
C LYS A 97 -5.80 4.28 15.88
N GLY A 98 -4.90 3.45 16.40
CA GLY A 98 -5.21 2.19 17.07
C GLY A 98 -5.41 0.99 16.14
N TYR A 99 -5.05 1.14 14.85
CA TYR A 99 -5.11 0.06 13.87
C TYR A 99 -3.76 -0.15 13.18
N GLU A 100 -3.33 -1.41 13.10
CA GLU A 100 -2.25 -1.80 12.19
C GLU A 100 -2.81 -2.00 10.78
N TYR A 101 -2.04 -1.59 9.77
CA TYR A 101 -2.41 -1.75 8.38
C TYR A 101 -1.36 -2.51 7.60
N ILE A 102 -1.81 -3.21 6.55
CA ILE A 102 -0.95 -3.58 5.43
C ILE A 102 -1.54 -2.86 4.21
N ILE A 103 -0.73 -2.02 3.57
CA ILE A 103 -1.14 -1.26 2.39
C ILE A 103 -0.25 -1.61 1.20
N GLU A 104 -0.80 -1.51 0.00
CA GLU A 104 -0.09 -1.60 -1.26
C GLU A 104 -0.20 -0.27 -1.99
N GLY A 105 0.90 0.17 -2.59
CA GLY A 105 0.96 1.47 -3.24
C GLY A 105 2.23 1.68 -4.04
N LEU A 106 2.42 2.93 -4.47
CA LEU A 106 3.54 3.37 -5.27
C LEU A 106 4.48 4.21 -4.43
N CYS A 107 5.71 3.76 -4.26
CA CYS A 107 6.82 4.57 -3.78
C CYS A 107 7.36 5.38 -4.97
N ILE A 108 7.29 6.69 -4.88
CA ILE A 108 7.65 7.62 -5.94
C ILE A 108 8.81 8.47 -5.43
N ASP A 109 9.96 8.31 -6.08
CA ASP A 109 11.13 9.15 -5.87
C ASP A 109 11.16 10.21 -6.96
N TYR A 110 11.33 11.47 -6.57
CA TYR A 110 11.23 12.61 -7.47
C TYR A 110 12.20 13.72 -7.10
N VAL A 111 12.58 14.52 -8.10
CA VAL A 111 13.54 15.60 -7.94
C VAL A 111 12.81 16.90 -7.58
N VAL A 112 13.23 17.52 -6.48
CA VAL A 112 12.90 18.91 -6.15
C VAL A 112 14.19 19.72 -6.24
N GLU A 113 14.07 20.99 -6.67
CA GLU A 113 15.13 22.01 -6.82
C GLU A 113 16.54 21.59 -6.38
N GLY A 114 17.48 21.52 -7.33
CA GLY A 114 18.91 21.28 -7.03
C GLY A 114 19.29 19.80 -6.86
N ASP A 115 18.72 18.91 -7.69
CA ASP A 115 19.01 17.47 -7.74
C ASP A 115 18.71 16.69 -6.45
N MET A 116 17.93 17.28 -5.53
CA MET A 116 17.54 16.61 -4.30
C MET A 116 16.40 15.62 -4.56
N ILE A 117 16.61 14.35 -4.20
CA ILE A 117 15.60 13.30 -4.33
C ILE A 117 14.72 13.27 -3.07
N PHE A 118 13.43 13.49 -3.29
CA PHE A 118 12.38 13.33 -2.30
C PHE A 118 11.58 12.07 -2.59
N ARG A 119 10.88 11.58 -1.58
CA ARG A 119 10.04 10.38 -1.65
C ARG A 119 8.63 10.70 -1.18
N THR A 120 7.64 10.11 -1.84
CA THR A 120 6.28 9.95 -1.32
C THR A 120 5.81 8.53 -1.56
N PHE A 121 4.88 8.05 -0.74
CA PHE A 121 4.17 6.82 -1.02
C PHE A 121 2.71 7.14 -1.27
N GLN A 122 2.20 6.73 -2.42
CA GLN A 122 0.79 6.86 -2.73
C GLN A 122 0.08 5.54 -2.43
N CYS A 123 -0.82 5.53 -1.45
CA CYS A 123 -1.62 4.35 -1.16
C CYS A 123 -2.59 4.08 -2.30
N CYS A 124 -2.57 2.85 -2.82
CA CYS A 124 -3.52 2.42 -3.85
C CYS A 124 -4.57 1.47 -3.28
N LYS A 125 -4.20 0.67 -2.27
CA LYS A 125 -5.07 -0.37 -1.71
C LYS A 125 -4.73 -0.69 -0.26
N ILE A 126 -5.74 -0.78 0.58
CA ILE A 126 -5.61 -1.36 1.93
C ILE A 126 -5.80 -2.88 1.81
N LEU A 127 -4.76 -3.65 2.13
CA LEU A 127 -4.77 -5.11 2.12
C LEU A 127 -5.26 -5.69 3.46
N SER A 128 -4.97 -5.01 4.57
CA SER A 128 -5.39 -5.40 5.92
C SER A 128 -5.54 -4.17 6.81
N LYS A 129 -6.51 -4.23 7.73
CA LYS A 129 -6.73 -3.26 8.82
C LYS A 129 -7.13 -4.05 10.07
N GLN A 130 -6.35 -3.94 11.14
CA GLN A 130 -6.56 -4.72 12.36
C GLN A 130 -6.51 -3.83 13.59
N LYS A 131 -7.54 -3.89 14.45
CA LYS A 131 -7.57 -3.14 15.70
C LYS A 131 -6.59 -3.79 16.68
N LYS A 132 -5.43 -3.18 16.85
CA LYS A 132 -4.32 -3.73 17.64
C LYS A 132 -3.35 -2.59 17.96
N GLN A 133 -2.74 -2.65 19.14
CA GLN A 133 -1.62 -1.77 19.45
C GLN A 133 -0.31 -2.40 18.97
N SER A 134 0.46 -1.63 18.23
CA SER A 134 1.77 -2.04 17.76
C SER A 134 2.75 -2.13 18.91
N GLU A 135 3.56 -3.17 18.89
CA GLU A 135 4.57 -3.45 19.91
C GLU A 135 5.98 -3.21 19.35
N ASN A 136 6.94 -2.88 20.22
CA ASN A 136 8.34 -2.64 19.87
C ASN A 136 8.54 -1.47 18.89
N LEU A 137 7.75 -0.41 19.05
CA LEU A 137 7.89 0.83 18.29
C LEU A 137 9.20 1.55 18.65
N PRO A 138 9.80 2.31 17.72
CA PRO A 138 10.92 3.19 18.03
C PRO A 138 10.50 4.24 19.07
N GLN A 139 11.40 4.53 20.02
CA GLN A 139 11.24 5.62 21.00
C GLN A 139 11.68 6.96 20.42
#